data_AF-M1EL47-F1
#
_entry.id   AF-M1EL47-F1
#
_cell.length_a   1.000
_cell.length_b   1.000
_cell.length_c   1.000
_cell.angle_alpha   90.00
_cell.angle_beta   90.00
_cell.angle_gamma   90.00
#
_symmetry.space_group_name_H-M   'P 1'
#
loop_
_entity.id
_entity.type
_entity.pdbx_description
1 polymer ?
#
loop_
_entity_poly.entity_id
_entity_poly.type
_entity_poly.pdbx_seq_one_letter_code
_entity_poly.pdbx_strand_id
1 'polypeptide(L)'
;RNSKSNVKMFSVSKLIAQETIMESLDGLHLPESSRETSAMILMNVCCNKILKPVDGSCCQPRPPLTLIQKLAACFFTLSIIGYLIFYIIHRNAHRKNKPCTDLESGEEKKNIINTPVSPLEILLQSFCKLGLIMAYFYMCDRANLFMKENKFYTHSTFFIPIIYILVLGVFYNENTKETKVLNREQTDEWKGWMQLVILIYHISGASTFLPVYMHIRVLVAAYLFQTGYGHFSYFWIKGDFGIHRVCQVLFRLNFLVVVLCIVMDRPYQFYYFVPLVTVWFMVIYVTLALWPQIIQKKANGNCFWHFGLLLKL
;
A
#
# COMPACT_ATOMS: atom_id res chain seq x y z
N ARG A 1 45.14 9.90 0.36
CA ARG A 1 46.00 9.01 -0.45
C ARG A 1 45.10 8.03 -1.18
N ASN A 2 44.73 8.39 -2.41
CA ASN A 2 43.83 7.63 -3.29
C ASN A 2 44.49 6.31 -3.70
N SER A 3 43.98 5.18 -3.22
CA SER A 3 44.13 3.89 -3.90
C SER A 3 42.74 3.42 -4.29
N LYS A 4 42.25 3.92 -5.44
CA LYS A 4 41.17 3.23 -6.17
C LYS A 4 41.84 2.06 -6.89
N SER A 5 42.11 0.97 -6.18
CA SER A 5 42.34 -0.31 -6.84
C SER A 5 41.03 -0.65 -7.54
N ASN A 6 41.00 -0.44 -8.86
CA ASN A 6 39.90 -0.94 -9.70
C ASN A 6 40.03 -2.47 -9.74
N VAL A 7 39.62 -3.13 -8.66
CA VAL A 7 39.40 -4.57 -8.65
C VAL A 7 38.30 -4.81 -9.68
N LYS A 8 38.67 -5.32 -10.86
CA LYS A 8 37.71 -5.72 -11.87
C LYS A 8 36.98 -6.94 -11.31
N MET A 9 35.81 -6.70 -10.71
CA MET A 9 34.96 -7.72 -10.08
C MET A 9 34.85 -9.00 -10.93
N PHE A 10 34.68 -8.84 -12.25
CA PHE A 10 34.60 -9.95 -13.20
C PHE A 10 35.93 -10.69 -13.44
N SER A 11 37.09 -10.07 -13.23
CA SER A 11 38.37 -10.77 -13.36
C SER A 11 38.62 -11.69 -12.17
N VAL A 12 38.18 -11.33 -10.97
CA VAL A 12 38.35 -12.15 -9.76
C VAL A 12 37.47 -13.39 -9.83
N SER A 13 36.19 -13.25 -10.18
CA SER A 13 35.30 -14.39 -10.39
C SER A 13 35.75 -15.30 -11.54
N LYS A 14 36.34 -14.72 -12.59
CA LYS A 14 36.93 -15.49 -13.69
C LYS A 14 38.15 -16.30 -13.24
N LEU A 15 39.03 -15.73 -12.42
CA LEU A 15 40.22 -16.43 -11.91
C LEU A 15 39.82 -17.57 -10.98
N ILE A 16 38.89 -17.34 -10.06
CA ILE A 16 38.32 -18.38 -9.19
C ILE A 16 37.73 -19.50 -10.06
N ALA A 17 36.91 -19.15 -11.05
CA ALA A 17 36.34 -20.13 -11.97
C ALA A 17 37.39 -20.95 -12.72
N GLN A 18 38.46 -20.34 -13.20
CA GLN A 18 39.51 -21.04 -13.93
C GLN A 18 40.27 -22.07 -13.07
N GLU A 19 40.41 -21.79 -11.78
CA GLU A 19 41.14 -22.65 -10.84
C GLU A 19 40.27 -23.80 -10.31
N THR A 20 38.96 -23.58 -10.13
CA THR A 20 38.06 -24.56 -9.48
C THR A 20 37.09 -25.27 -10.43
N ILE A 21 37.09 -24.95 -11.74
CA ILE A 21 36.18 -25.61 -12.70
C ILE A 21 36.40 -27.13 -12.80
N MET A 22 37.60 -27.62 -12.47
CA MET A 22 37.91 -29.05 -12.42
C MET A 22 37.19 -29.79 -11.29
N GLU A 23 36.75 -29.08 -10.25
CA GLU A 23 36.00 -29.63 -9.11
C GLU A 23 34.48 -29.56 -9.35
N SER A 24 34.04 -29.12 -10.53
CA SER A 24 32.63 -29.03 -10.91
C SER A 24 32.03 -30.42 -11.14
N LEU A 25 30.84 -30.65 -10.56
CA LEU A 25 30.07 -31.89 -10.72
C LEU A 25 29.56 -32.14 -12.14
N ASP A 26 29.29 -31.07 -12.89
CA ASP A 26 28.70 -31.13 -14.23
C ASP A 26 29.53 -30.42 -15.31
N GLY A 27 30.68 -29.85 -14.92
CA GLY A 27 31.58 -29.10 -15.80
C GLY A 27 31.02 -27.74 -16.26
N LEU A 28 29.84 -27.35 -15.79
CA LEU A 28 29.14 -26.12 -16.22
C LEU A 28 28.91 -25.15 -15.06
N HIS A 29 28.57 -25.66 -13.88
CA HIS A 29 28.34 -24.85 -12.69
C HIS A 29 29.60 -24.78 -11.81
N LEU A 30 29.84 -23.59 -11.25
CA LEU A 30 30.90 -23.39 -10.28
C LEU A 30 30.64 -24.22 -9.01
N PRO A 31 31.69 -24.80 -8.40
CA PRO A 31 31.59 -25.44 -7.09
C PRO A 31 31.01 -24.49 -6.04
N GLU A 32 30.32 -25.04 -5.05
CA GLU A 32 29.63 -24.28 -4.01
C GLU A 32 30.58 -23.30 -3.27
N SER A 33 31.78 -23.77 -2.93
CA SER A 33 32.85 -22.98 -2.28
C SER A 33 33.27 -21.73 -3.10
N SER A 34 33.39 -21.90 -4.42
CA SER A 34 33.77 -20.82 -5.35
C SER A 34 32.65 -19.81 -5.53
N ARG A 35 31.40 -20.28 -5.50
CA ARG A 35 30.21 -19.45 -5.59
C ARG A 35 30.02 -18.61 -4.32
N GLU A 36 30.24 -19.19 -3.15
CA GLU A 36 30.22 -18.48 -1.86
C GLU A 36 31.32 -17.43 -1.78
N THR A 37 32.55 -17.77 -2.18
CA THR A 37 33.68 -16.84 -2.18
C THR A 37 33.43 -15.67 -3.14
N SER A 38 32.93 -15.96 -4.36
CA SER A 38 32.55 -14.93 -5.32
C SER A 38 31.42 -14.03 -4.80
N ALA A 39 30.41 -14.62 -4.14
CA ALA A 39 29.32 -13.86 -3.51
C ALA A 39 29.84 -12.97 -2.37
N MET A 40 30.77 -13.47 -1.54
CA MET A 40 31.39 -12.71 -0.46
C MET A 40 32.21 -11.53 -1.00
N ILE A 41 33.02 -11.74 -2.03
CA ILE A 41 33.81 -10.67 -2.68
C ILE A 41 32.87 -9.63 -3.31
N LEU A 42 31.84 -10.07 -4.01
CA LEU A 42 30.83 -9.18 -4.60
C LEU A 42 30.13 -8.33 -3.52
N MET A 43 29.74 -8.97 -2.42
CA MET A 43 29.10 -8.28 -1.31
C MET A 43 30.07 -7.29 -0.67
N ASN A 44 31.33 -7.68 -0.41
CA ASN A 44 32.34 -6.78 0.11
C ASN A 44 32.56 -5.56 -0.80
N VAL A 45 32.64 -5.73 -2.12
CA VAL A 45 32.77 -4.60 -3.06
C VAL A 45 31.58 -3.65 -3.01
N CYS A 46 30.36 -4.17 -2.87
CA CYS A 46 29.14 -3.37 -2.77
C CYS A 46 29.03 -2.63 -1.41
N CYS A 47 29.48 -3.28 -0.34
CA CYS A 47 29.15 -2.92 1.04
C CYS A 47 30.29 -2.20 1.80
N ASN A 48 31.56 -2.34 1.41
CA ASN A 48 32.70 -1.83 2.20
C ASN A 48 32.92 -0.31 2.16
N LYS A 49 31.94 0.49 1.74
CA LYS A 49 32.11 1.96 1.78
C LYS A 49 32.12 2.50 3.21
N ILE A 50 31.50 1.81 4.18
CA ILE A 50 31.49 2.18 5.60
C ILE A 50 31.41 0.90 6.45
N LEU A 51 32.49 0.53 7.13
CA LEU A 51 32.47 -0.60 8.08
C LEU A 51 31.97 -0.08 9.44
N LYS A 52 30.84 -0.59 9.93
CA LYS A 52 30.47 -0.53 11.35
C LYS A 52 30.13 -1.95 11.81
N PRO A 53 30.94 -2.58 12.67
CA PRO A 53 30.55 -3.84 13.28
C PRO A 53 29.73 -3.53 14.54
N VAL A 54 28.58 -4.20 14.70
CA VAL A 54 28.38 -5.09 15.85
C VAL A 54 27.57 -6.32 15.41
N ASP A 55 26.53 -6.21 14.58
CA ASP A 55 25.73 -7.40 14.17
C ASP A 55 24.94 -7.19 12.85
N GLY A 56 25.56 -7.07 11.66
CA GLY A 56 24.75 -6.78 10.47
C GLY A 56 25.34 -6.99 9.07
N SER A 57 24.40 -7.30 8.16
CA SER A 57 24.47 -7.28 6.70
C SER A 57 25.05 -5.99 6.09
N CYS A 58 25.46 -6.06 4.83
CA CYS A 58 25.89 -4.99 3.93
C CYS A 58 25.50 -3.53 4.27
N CYS A 59 26.49 -2.64 4.41
CA CYS A 59 26.27 -1.21 4.65
C CYS A 59 26.51 -0.36 3.38
N GLN A 60 25.50 -0.24 2.52
CA GLN A 60 25.55 0.63 1.34
C GLN A 60 25.12 2.07 1.69
N PRO A 61 25.84 3.12 1.26
CA PRO A 61 25.40 4.50 1.43
C PRO A 61 24.06 4.72 0.70
N ARG A 62 23.14 5.47 1.33
CA ARG A 62 21.80 5.68 0.78
C ARG A 62 21.88 6.37 -0.58
N PRO A 63 21.08 5.94 -1.58
CA PRO A 63 21.02 6.63 -2.86
C PRO A 63 20.56 8.09 -2.65
N PRO A 64 21.04 9.03 -3.47
CA PRO A 64 20.59 10.42 -3.39
C PRO A 64 19.09 10.53 -3.70
N LEU A 65 18.42 11.49 -3.06
CA LEU A 65 17.00 11.77 -3.29
C LEU A 65 16.73 12.08 -4.76
N THR A 66 15.74 11.40 -5.35
CA THR A 66 15.33 11.63 -6.73
C THR A 66 14.64 13.00 -6.87
N LEU A 67 14.62 13.52 -8.10
CA LEU A 67 13.95 14.81 -8.39
C LEU A 67 12.47 14.76 -7.98
N ILE A 68 11.80 13.63 -8.22
CA ILE A 68 10.39 13.41 -7.89
C ILE A 68 10.18 13.47 -6.37
N GLN A 69 11.03 12.83 -5.58
CA GLN A 69 10.97 12.91 -4.12
C GLN A 69 11.19 14.34 -3.60
N LYS A 70 12.12 15.09 -4.19
CA LYS A 70 12.36 16.50 -3.83
C LYS A 70 11.15 17.38 -4.12
N LEU A 71 10.53 17.19 -5.29
CA LEU A 71 9.31 17.90 -5.66
C LEU A 71 8.14 17.55 -4.73
N ALA A 72 7.95 16.26 -4.40
CA ALA A 72 6.93 15.82 -3.48
C ALA A 72 7.15 16.39 -2.06
N ALA A 73 8.40 16.37 -1.57
CA ALA A 73 8.74 16.97 -0.30
C ALA A 73 8.44 18.48 -0.29
N CYS A 74 8.81 19.20 -1.35
CA CYS A 74 8.50 20.62 -1.51
C CYS A 74 6.98 20.88 -1.51
N PHE A 75 6.20 20.07 -2.22
CA PHE A 75 4.74 20.20 -2.25
C PHE A 75 4.11 20.03 -0.85
N PHE A 76 4.54 19.00 -0.10
CA PHE A 76 4.02 18.78 1.25
C PHE A 76 4.47 19.86 2.24
N THR A 77 5.72 20.34 2.16
CA THR A 77 6.19 21.44 3.04
C THR A 77 5.46 22.74 2.75
N LEU A 78 5.24 23.09 1.48
CA LEU A 78 4.45 24.27 1.10
C LEU A 78 2.99 24.16 1.58
N SER A 79 2.40 22.97 1.51
CA SER A 79 1.04 22.74 2.01
C SER A 79 0.92 22.93 3.53
N ILE A 80 1.93 22.46 4.29
CA ILE A 80 2.01 22.66 5.74
C ILE A 80 2.18 24.15 6.08
N ILE A 81 3.10 24.84 5.40
CA ILE A 81 3.34 26.28 5.61
C ILE A 81 2.07 27.07 5.26
N GLY A 82 1.41 26.77 4.14
CA GLY A 82 0.15 27.40 3.74
C GLY A 82 -0.93 27.24 4.80
N TYR A 83 -1.13 26.02 5.32
CA TYR A 83 -2.08 25.77 6.40
C TYR A 83 -1.74 26.56 7.68
N LEU A 84 -0.46 26.61 8.07
CA LEU A 84 -0.03 27.39 9.25
C LEU A 84 -0.27 28.89 9.06
N ILE A 85 -0.05 29.43 7.86
CA ILE A 85 -0.34 30.83 7.53
C ILE A 85 -1.84 31.11 7.66
N PHE A 86 -2.71 30.28 7.08
CA PHE A 86 -4.16 30.43 7.23
C PHE A 86 -4.61 30.32 8.69
N TYR A 87 -4.06 29.38 9.44
CA TYR A 87 -4.33 29.22 10.88
C TYR A 87 -3.93 30.48 11.67
N ILE A 88 -2.77 31.07 11.39
CA ILE A 88 -2.31 32.31 12.04
C ILE A 88 -3.20 33.49 11.65
N ILE A 89 -3.57 33.62 10.38
CA ILE A 89 -4.49 34.68 9.90
C ILE A 89 -5.84 34.56 10.60
N HIS A 90 -6.43 33.36 10.65
CA HIS A 90 -7.71 33.13 11.32
C HIS A 90 -7.60 33.42 12.83
N ARG A 91 -6.52 32.98 13.48
CA ARG A 91 -6.26 33.30 14.90
C ARG A 91 -6.13 34.79 15.13
N ASN A 92 -5.43 35.52 14.26
CA ASN A 92 -5.27 36.97 14.37
C ASN A 92 -6.57 37.73 14.09
N ALA A 93 -7.38 37.29 13.12
CA ALA A 93 -8.71 37.83 12.86
C ALA A 93 -9.65 37.59 14.06
N HIS A 94 -9.65 36.38 14.62
CA HIS A 94 -10.43 36.07 15.83
C HIS A 94 -9.94 36.86 17.05
N ARG A 95 -8.64 37.15 17.14
CA ARG A 95 -8.08 37.98 18.23
C ARG A 95 -8.44 39.46 18.05
N LYS A 96 -8.54 39.96 16.82
CA LYS A 96 -9.03 41.32 16.50
C LYS A 96 -10.54 41.47 16.69
N ASN A 97 -11.31 40.41 16.44
CA ASN A 97 -12.76 40.39 16.58
C ASN A 97 -13.25 40.07 17.99
N LYS A 98 -12.36 39.80 18.96
CA LYS A 98 -12.73 39.68 20.37
C LYS A 98 -12.75 41.10 20.96
N PRO A 99 -13.91 41.72 21.24
CA PRO A 99 -13.94 43.01 21.90
C PRO A 99 -13.39 42.82 23.32
N CYS A 100 -12.64 43.81 23.82
CA CYS A 100 -12.45 43.95 25.27
C CYS A 100 -13.84 44.02 25.89
N THR A 101 -14.23 42.97 26.60
CA THR A 101 -15.42 42.98 27.46
C THR A 101 -14.89 43.24 28.86
N ASP A 102 -15.20 44.44 29.34
CA ASP A 102 -15.05 44.82 30.74
C ASP A 102 -15.85 43.84 31.63
N LEU A 103 -15.44 43.80 32.90
CA LEU A 103 -15.97 42.96 33.97
C LEU A 103 -17.53 42.86 33.96
N GLU A 104 -17.99 41.66 34.33
CA GLU A 104 -19.36 41.24 34.70
C GLU A 104 -20.25 40.54 33.64
N SER A 105 -20.97 39.55 34.16
CA SER A 105 -22.09 38.79 33.58
C SER A 105 -21.78 37.43 32.94
N GLY A 106 -21.87 36.39 33.76
CA GLY A 106 -22.94 35.37 33.65
C GLY A 106 -23.21 34.70 32.30
N GLU A 107 -22.98 33.38 32.28
CA GLU A 107 -23.62 32.38 31.41
C GLU A 107 -23.87 32.76 29.93
N GLU A 108 -22.85 32.56 29.08
CA GLU A 108 -23.10 32.29 27.67
C GLU A 108 -22.63 30.88 27.29
N LYS A 109 -23.63 30.02 27.07
CA LYS A 109 -23.55 28.82 26.24
C LYS A 109 -22.56 29.03 25.09
N LYS A 110 -21.50 28.21 25.04
CA LYS A 110 -20.66 28.03 23.85
C LYS A 110 -21.52 27.49 22.70
N ASN A 111 -22.20 28.39 22.00
CA ASN A 111 -22.69 28.10 20.66
C ASN A 111 -21.45 27.91 19.79
N ILE A 112 -21.26 26.68 19.32
CA ILE A 112 -20.25 26.32 18.33
C ILE A 112 -20.65 27.04 17.05
N ILE A 113 -20.16 28.27 16.87
CA ILE A 113 -20.24 29.00 15.61
C ILE A 113 -19.30 28.24 14.67
N ASN A 114 -19.86 27.41 13.80
CA ASN A 114 -19.15 26.83 12.67
C ASN A 114 -18.81 27.97 11.71
N THR A 115 -17.61 28.55 11.84
CA THR A 115 -17.10 29.51 10.86
C THR A 115 -17.09 28.84 9.48
N PRO A 116 -17.51 29.52 8.39
CA PRO A 116 -17.43 28.96 7.05
C PRO A 116 -15.95 28.73 6.68
N VAL A 117 -15.50 27.49 6.82
CA VAL A 117 -14.15 27.06 6.45
C VAL A 117 -14.05 27.15 4.93
N SER A 118 -13.05 27.86 4.42
CA SER A 118 -12.85 28.00 2.98
C SER A 118 -12.53 26.63 2.35
N PRO A 119 -13.02 26.31 1.13
CA PRO A 119 -12.69 25.05 0.46
C PRO A 119 -11.18 24.81 0.32
N LEU A 120 -10.41 25.90 0.15
CA LEU A 120 -8.96 25.88 0.08
C LEU A 120 -8.31 25.44 1.40
N GLU A 121 -8.87 25.87 2.54
CA GLU A 121 -8.39 25.46 3.87
C GLU A 121 -8.63 23.98 4.12
N ILE A 122 -9.79 23.43 3.72
CA ILE A 122 -10.07 21.99 3.81
C ILE A 122 -9.08 21.19 2.97
N LEU A 123 -8.78 21.68 1.76
CA LEU A 123 -7.83 21.04 0.86
C LEU A 123 -6.40 21.06 1.43
N LEU A 124 -5.94 22.23 1.90
CA LEU A 124 -4.63 22.39 2.55
C LEU A 124 -4.51 21.53 3.80
N GLN A 125 -5.56 21.47 4.63
CA GLN A 125 -5.58 20.62 5.82
C GLN A 125 -5.49 19.14 5.45
N SER A 126 -6.17 18.71 4.38
CA SER A 126 -6.13 17.33 3.89
C SER A 126 -4.74 16.97 3.37
N PHE A 127 -4.11 17.85 2.59
CA PHE A 127 -2.73 17.65 2.12
C PHE A 127 -1.70 17.70 3.25
N CYS A 128 -1.91 18.55 4.27
CA CYS A 128 -1.08 18.59 5.46
C CYS A 128 -1.15 17.27 6.23
N LYS A 129 -2.36 16.75 6.51
CA LYS A 129 -2.54 15.45 7.16
C LYS A 129 -1.90 14.33 6.36
N LEU A 130 -2.10 14.30 5.04
CA LEU A 130 -1.47 13.33 4.16
C LEU A 130 0.06 13.43 4.20
N GLY A 131 0.61 14.65 4.14
CA GLY A 131 2.05 14.91 4.20
C GLY A 131 2.68 14.43 5.51
N LEU A 132 2.01 14.63 6.64
CA LEU A 132 2.47 14.11 7.94
C LEU A 132 2.49 12.58 7.98
N ILE A 133 1.46 11.92 7.46
CA ILE A 133 1.41 10.45 7.39
C ILE A 133 2.53 9.93 6.47
N MET A 134 2.72 10.55 5.31
CA MET A 134 3.77 10.16 4.38
C MET A 134 5.17 10.41 4.95
N ALA A 135 5.38 11.51 5.66
CA ALA A 135 6.63 11.80 6.36
C ALA A 135 6.92 10.75 7.45
N TYR A 136 5.90 10.35 8.21
CA TYR A 136 6.01 9.28 9.19
C TYR A 136 6.45 7.96 8.55
N PHE A 137 5.80 7.53 7.45
CA PHE A 137 6.21 6.33 6.72
C PHE A 137 7.62 6.42 6.16
N TYR A 138 7.99 7.58 5.59
CA TYR A 138 9.33 7.80 5.09
C TYR A 138 10.38 7.72 6.22
N MET A 139 10.09 8.26 7.40
CA MET A 139 10.96 8.16 8.57
C MET A 139 11.08 6.72 9.09
N CYS A 140 9.98 5.98 9.19
CA CYS A 140 10.00 4.60 9.68
C CYS A 140 10.79 3.65 8.75
N ASP A 141 10.66 3.80 7.42
CA ASP A 141 11.32 2.91 6.48
C ASP A 141 12.72 3.39 6.07
N ARG A 142 12.89 4.68 5.74
CA ARG A 142 14.16 5.21 5.22
C ARG A 142 15.07 5.80 6.28
N ALA A 143 14.54 6.33 7.39
CA ALA A 143 15.38 6.81 8.48
C ALA A 143 15.76 5.67 9.42
N ASN A 144 17.00 5.68 9.93
CA ASN A 144 17.47 4.72 10.93
C ASN A 144 17.12 5.19 12.34
N LEU A 145 15.98 5.88 12.51
CA LEU A 145 15.53 6.37 13.81
C LEU A 145 15.03 5.23 14.71
N PHE A 146 14.49 4.18 14.09
CA PHE A 146 14.02 2.98 14.75
C PHE A 146 14.94 1.81 14.42
N MET A 147 15.16 0.94 15.40
CA MET A 147 15.91 -0.30 15.22
C MET A 147 15.11 -1.22 14.30
N LYS A 148 15.76 -1.73 13.26
CA LYS A 148 15.14 -2.64 12.29
C LYS A 148 15.49 -4.06 12.70
N GLU A 149 14.47 -4.86 12.95
CA GLU A 149 14.63 -6.27 13.28
C GLU A 149 14.24 -7.15 12.09
N ASN A 150 14.93 -8.27 11.93
CA ASN A 150 14.57 -9.27 10.93
C ASN A 150 13.30 -10.00 11.38
N LYS A 151 12.41 -10.28 10.43
CA LYS A 151 11.18 -11.01 10.71
C LYS A 151 11.51 -12.49 10.89
N PHE A 152 11.31 -13.00 12.11
CA PHE A 152 11.45 -14.43 12.39
C PHE A 152 10.07 -15.07 12.50
N TYR A 153 9.83 -16.08 11.66
CA TYR A 153 8.59 -16.84 11.72
C TYR A 153 8.62 -17.81 12.90
N THR A 154 7.58 -17.75 13.73
CA THR A 154 7.25 -18.83 14.67
C THR A 154 5.76 -19.12 14.57
N HIS A 155 5.36 -20.37 14.78
CA HIS A 155 3.94 -20.75 14.71
C HIS A 155 3.08 -19.97 15.71
N SER A 156 3.59 -19.76 16.93
CA SER A 156 2.90 -19.02 17.97
C SER A 156 2.66 -17.55 17.60
N THR A 157 3.66 -16.86 17.04
CA THR A 157 3.51 -15.44 16.65
C THR A 157 2.55 -15.25 15.46
N PHE A 158 2.25 -16.30 14.71
CA PHE A 158 1.27 -16.27 13.63
C PHE A 158 -0.14 -16.66 14.08
N PHE A 159 -0.30 -17.78 14.79
CA PHE A 159 -1.63 -18.30 15.14
C PHE A 159 -2.28 -17.58 16.32
N ILE A 160 -1.52 -17.09 17.30
CA ILE A 160 -2.10 -16.39 18.46
C ILE A 160 -2.89 -15.14 18.03
N PRO A 161 -2.35 -14.23 17.20
CA PRO A 161 -3.13 -13.08 16.72
C PRO A 161 -4.38 -13.48 15.92
N ILE A 162 -4.31 -14.54 15.11
CA ILE A 162 -5.45 -15.03 14.33
C ILE A 162 -6.56 -15.54 15.24
N ILE A 163 -6.22 -16.37 16.23
CA ILE A 163 -7.19 -16.88 17.22
C ILE A 163 -7.79 -15.73 18.00
N TYR A 164 -6.97 -14.77 18.44
CA TYR A 164 -7.44 -13.60 19.17
C TYR A 164 -8.49 -12.80 18.39
N ILE A 165 -8.22 -12.54 17.10
CA ILE A 165 -9.16 -11.76 16.28
C ILE A 165 -10.41 -12.60 16.03
N LEU A 166 -10.29 -13.91 15.75
CA LEU A 166 -11.44 -14.80 15.58
C LEU A 166 -12.35 -14.78 16.81
N VAL A 167 -11.78 -14.86 18.01
CA VAL A 167 -12.52 -14.78 19.27
C VAL A 167 -13.24 -13.43 19.40
N LEU A 168 -12.55 -12.31 19.13
CA LEU A 168 -13.21 -10.99 19.11
C LEU A 168 -14.36 -10.95 18.08
N GLY A 169 -14.15 -11.51 16.90
CA GLY A 169 -15.16 -11.60 15.85
C GLY A 169 -16.45 -12.32 16.29
N VAL A 170 -16.30 -13.41 17.03
CA VAL A 170 -17.44 -14.17 17.56
C VAL A 170 -18.18 -13.38 18.64
N PHE A 171 -17.47 -12.62 19.48
CA PHE A 171 -18.09 -11.81 20.54
C PHE A 171 -18.76 -10.53 20.02
N TYR A 172 -18.25 -9.94 18.94
CA TYR A 172 -18.76 -8.71 18.34
C TYR A 172 -19.57 -8.97 17.06
N ASN A 173 -20.48 -9.93 17.10
CA ASN A 173 -21.37 -10.22 15.98
C ASN A 173 -22.66 -9.37 16.06
N GLU A 174 -23.09 -8.81 14.93
CA GLU A 174 -24.32 -8.02 14.83
C GLU A 174 -25.26 -8.60 13.77
N ASN A 175 -26.57 -8.52 14.01
CA ASN A 175 -27.56 -9.11 13.11
C ASN A 175 -27.65 -8.31 11.80
N THR A 176 -27.54 -9.01 10.66
CA THR A 176 -27.64 -8.41 9.33
C THR A 176 -29.07 -7.96 9.00
N LYS A 177 -29.21 -6.82 8.32
CA LYS A 177 -30.52 -6.23 7.97
C LYS A 177 -31.19 -6.86 6.74
N GLU A 178 -30.43 -7.53 5.88
CA GLU A 178 -30.95 -8.18 4.67
C GLU A 178 -30.58 -9.67 4.62
N THR A 179 -31.52 -10.52 4.20
CA THR A 179 -31.36 -11.99 4.09
C THR A 179 -30.79 -12.45 2.75
N LYS A 180 -30.37 -11.51 1.89
CA LYS A 180 -29.85 -11.84 0.56
C LYS A 180 -28.45 -12.44 0.67
N VAL A 181 -28.22 -13.56 -0.03
CA VAL A 181 -26.89 -14.19 -0.15
C VAL A 181 -25.89 -13.18 -0.75
N LEU A 182 -24.72 -13.04 -0.12
CA LEU A 182 -23.70 -12.02 -0.44
C LEU A 182 -24.21 -10.58 -0.28
N ASN A 183 -24.82 -10.28 0.88
CA ASN A 183 -25.14 -8.92 1.25
C ASN A 183 -23.86 -8.07 1.34
N ARG A 184 -23.98 -6.76 1.10
CA ARG A 184 -22.87 -5.80 1.17
C ARG A 184 -22.16 -5.86 2.52
N GLU A 185 -22.92 -5.95 3.61
CA GLU A 185 -22.39 -6.06 4.98
C GLU A 185 -21.50 -7.30 5.12
N GLN A 186 -21.99 -8.48 4.76
CA GLN A 186 -21.23 -9.73 4.77
C GLN A 186 -19.96 -9.66 3.90
N THR A 187 -20.05 -9.04 2.73
CA THR A 187 -18.89 -8.86 1.85
C THR A 187 -17.86 -7.89 2.45
N ASP A 188 -18.29 -6.78 3.05
CA ASP A 188 -17.38 -5.80 3.64
C ASP A 188 -16.68 -6.40 4.89
N GLU A 189 -17.37 -7.19 5.69
CA GLU A 189 -16.79 -7.96 6.80
C GLU A 189 -15.76 -8.98 6.31
N TRP A 190 -16.11 -9.81 5.33
CA TRP A 190 -15.18 -10.81 4.79
C TRP A 190 -13.91 -10.16 4.22
N LYS A 191 -14.05 -9.01 3.54
CA LYS A 191 -12.89 -8.21 3.09
C LYS A 191 -12.03 -7.74 4.25
N GLY A 192 -12.65 -7.26 5.33
CA GLY A 192 -11.94 -6.85 6.55
C GLY A 192 -11.14 -7.99 7.17
N TRP A 193 -11.76 -9.17 7.31
CA TRP A 193 -11.10 -10.39 7.79
C TRP A 193 -9.90 -10.77 6.93
N MET A 194 -10.07 -10.78 5.61
CA MET A 194 -8.98 -11.06 4.68
C MET A 194 -7.84 -10.07 4.84
N GLN A 195 -8.12 -8.76 4.94
CA GLN A 195 -7.09 -7.72 5.12
C GLN A 195 -6.28 -7.93 6.39
N LEU A 196 -6.95 -8.27 7.49
CA LEU A 196 -6.31 -8.48 8.78
C LEU A 196 -5.44 -9.75 8.79
N VAL A 197 -5.91 -10.85 8.19
CA VAL A 197 -5.10 -12.08 8.05
C VAL A 197 -3.87 -11.82 7.16
N ILE A 198 -4.05 -11.10 6.06
CA ILE A 198 -2.94 -10.70 5.17
C ILE A 198 -1.93 -9.81 5.92
N LEU A 199 -2.40 -8.91 6.78
CA LEU A 199 -1.54 -8.05 7.59
C LEU A 199 -0.68 -8.87 8.56
N ILE A 200 -1.29 -9.78 9.32
CA ILE A 200 -0.56 -10.68 10.26
C ILE A 200 0.48 -11.50 9.50
N TYR A 201 0.12 -12.05 8.35
CA TYR A 201 1.05 -12.79 7.51
C TYR A 201 2.29 -11.98 7.13
N HIS A 202 2.12 -10.70 6.74
CA HIS A 202 3.25 -9.83 6.37
C HIS A 202 4.05 -9.37 7.60
N ILE A 203 3.43 -9.20 8.77
CA ILE A 203 4.12 -8.82 10.01
C ILE A 203 4.95 -10.00 10.52
N SER A 204 4.35 -11.19 10.65
CA SER A 204 5.00 -12.38 11.22
C SER A 204 5.99 -13.06 10.27
N GLY A 205 6.13 -12.60 9.02
CA GLY A 205 7.07 -13.18 8.06
C GLY A 205 6.73 -14.62 7.66
N ALA A 206 5.44 -14.98 7.71
CA ALA A 206 4.97 -16.36 7.51
C ALA A 206 5.06 -16.87 6.05
N SER A 207 5.73 -16.13 5.18
CA SER A 207 6.02 -16.54 3.78
C SER A 207 6.93 -17.76 3.69
N THR A 208 7.71 -18.04 4.73
CA THR A 208 8.60 -19.21 4.79
C THR A 208 7.85 -20.53 4.94
N PHE A 209 6.62 -20.51 5.46
CA PHE A 209 5.81 -21.70 5.64
C PHE A 209 4.85 -21.88 4.46
N LEU A 210 5.15 -22.86 3.61
CA LEU A 210 4.47 -23.07 2.32
C LEU A 210 2.94 -23.22 2.42
N PRO A 211 2.36 -23.96 3.39
CA PRO A 211 0.91 -24.09 3.49
C PRO A 211 0.20 -22.76 3.76
N VAL A 212 0.76 -21.91 4.62
CA VAL A 212 0.20 -20.57 4.91
C VAL A 212 0.34 -19.68 3.68
N TYR A 213 1.48 -19.72 2.99
CA TYR A 213 1.66 -18.99 1.73
C TYR A 213 0.58 -19.33 0.70
N MET A 214 0.28 -20.62 0.49
CA MET A 214 -0.76 -21.05 -0.45
C MET A 214 -2.15 -20.55 -0.04
N HIS A 215 -2.51 -20.61 1.25
CA HIS A 215 -3.80 -20.11 1.75
C HIS A 215 -3.94 -18.60 1.54
N ILE A 216 -2.89 -17.83 1.84
CA ILE A 216 -2.90 -16.38 1.62
C ILE A 216 -3.12 -16.03 0.15
N ARG A 217 -2.54 -16.79 -0.78
CA ARG A 217 -2.77 -16.60 -2.21
C ARG A 217 -4.23 -16.84 -2.60
N VAL A 218 -4.87 -17.86 -2.03
CA VAL A 218 -6.31 -18.10 -2.21
C VAL A 218 -7.15 -16.96 -1.63
N LEU A 219 -6.80 -16.44 -0.46
CA LEU A 219 -7.49 -15.28 0.13
C LEU A 219 -7.35 -14.02 -0.73
N VAL A 220 -6.17 -13.74 -1.27
CA VAL A 220 -5.95 -12.61 -2.18
C VAL A 220 -6.77 -12.76 -3.47
N ALA A 221 -6.84 -13.97 -4.02
CA ALA A 221 -7.68 -14.26 -5.19
C ALA A 221 -9.18 -14.09 -4.89
N ALA A 222 -9.65 -14.59 -3.74
CA ALA A 222 -11.03 -14.40 -3.28
C ALA A 222 -11.36 -12.92 -3.08
N TYR A 223 -10.44 -12.13 -2.50
CA TYR A 223 -10.61 -10.69 -2.35
C TYR A 223 -10.75 -9.99 -3.70
N LEU A 224 -9.89 -10.34 -4.66
CA LEU A 224 -9.93 -9.79 -6.02
C LEU A 224 -11.27 -10.12 -6.70
N PHE A 225 -11.69 -11.38 -6.62
CA PHE A 225 -12.97 -11.85 -7.14
C PHE A 225 -14.14 -11.05 -6.54
N GLN A 226 -14.15 -10.89 -5.23
CA GLN A 226 -15.21 -10.18 -4.52
C GLN A 226 -15.24 -8.67 -4.82
N THR A 227 -14.07 -8.08 -5.10
CA THR A 227 -13.99 -6.69 -5.57
C THR A 227 -14.56 -6.56 -6.99
N GLY A 228 -14.20 -7.48 -7.89
CA GLY A 228 -14.78 -7.56 -9.23
C GLY A 228 -16.29 -7.77 -9.21
N TYR A 229 -16.77 -8.73 -8.41
CA TYR A 229 -18.20 -9.02 -8.22
C TYR A 229 -18.98 -7.79 -7.73
N GLY A 230 -18.44 -7.03 -6.78
CA GLY A 230 -19.11 -5.81 -6.28
C GLY A 230 -19.29 -4.75 -7.37
N HIS A 231 -18.26 -4.55 -8.21
CA HIS A 231 -18.35 -3.62 -9.34
C HIS A 231 -19.26 -4.14 -10.45
N PHE A 232 -19.18 -5.42 -10.79
CA PHE A 232 -20.07 -6.08 -11.74
C PHE A 232 -21.53 -5.99 -11.32
N SER A 233 -21.85 -6.36 -10.07
CA SER A 233 -23.21 -6.33 -9.51
C SER A 233 -23.80 -4.92 -9.54
N TYR A 234 -22.98 -3.89 -9.26
CA TYR A 234 -23.40 -2.51 -9.41
C TYR A 234 -23.82 -2.17 -10.85
N PHE A 235 -22.96 -2.48 -11.84
CA PHE A 235 -23.25 -2.19 -13.24
C PHE A 235 -24.45 -2.99 -13.76
N TRP A 236 -24.58 -4.24 -13.32
CA TRP A 236 -25.69 -5.13 -13.67
C TRP A 236 -27.05 -4.63 -13.16
N ILE A 237 -27.11 -4.15 -11.91
CA ILE A 237 -28.34 -3.71 -11.26
C ILE A 237 -28.69 -2.26 -11.63
N LYS A 238 -27.72 -1.33 -11.50
CA LYS A 238 -27.98 0.10 -11.73
C LYS A 238 -27.90 0.52 -13.20
N GLY A 239 -27.13 -0.18 -14.03
CA GLY A 239 -26.97 0.14 -15.45
C GLY A 239 -26.30 1.49 -15.74
N ASP A 240 -25.62 2.09 -14.76
CA ASP A 240 -24.95 3.38 -14.89
C ASP A 240 -23.48 3.19 -15.28
N PHE A 241 -23.16 3.52 -16.54
CA PHE A 241 -21.83 3.40 -17.14
C PHE A 241 -21.06 4.73 -17.21
N GLY A 242 -21.46 5.74 -16.42
CA GLY A 242 -20.83 7.06 -16.43
C GLY A 242 -19.32 7.03 -16.15
N ILE A 243 -18.53 7.66 -17.02
CA ILE A 243 -17.05 7.76 -16.91
C ILE A 243 -16.64 8.45 -15.61
N HIS A 244 -17.41 9.43 -15.13
CA HIS A 244 -17.15 10.12 -13.86
C HIS A 244 -17.01 9.14 -12.68
N ARG A 245 -17.88 8.14 -12.60
CA ARG A 245 -17.83 7.10 -11.55
C ARG A 245 -16.57 6.25 -11.68
N VAL A 246 -16.20 5.87 -12.91
CA VAL A 246 -14.98 5.10 -13.19
C VAL A 246 -13.76 5.87 -12.69
N CYS A 247 -13.64 7.15 -13.04
CA CYS A 247 -12.57 8.01 -12.55
C CYS A 247 -12.54 8.11 -11.02
N GLN A 248 -13.70 8.24 -10.37
CA GLN A 248 -13.80 8.29 -8.91
C GLN A 248 -13.33 7.00 -8.24
N VAL A 249 -13.70 5.83 -8.78
CA VAL A 249 -13.26 4.52 -8.26
C VAL A 249 -11.76 4.33 -8.48
N LEU A 250 -11.26 4.64 -9.68
CA LEU A 250 -9.84 4.56 -10.01
C LEU A 250 -9.00 5.45 -9.09
N PHE A 251 -9.45 6.68 -8.85
CA PHE A 251 -8.81 7.59 -7.91
C PHE A 251 -8.80 6.99 -6.50
N ARG A 252 -9.96 6.55 -5.99
CA ARG A 252 -10.06 5.98 -4.63
C ARG A 252 -9.13 4.77 -4.42
N LEU A 253 -9.00 3.89 -5.43
CA LEU A 253 -8.16 2.70 -5.33
C LEU A 253 -6.67 3.03 -5.41
N ASN A 254 -6.28 3.95 -6.28
CA ASN A 254 -4.88 4.18 -6.63
C ASN A 254 -4.21 5.33 -5.86
N PHE A 255 -4.99 6.26 -5.33
CA PHE A 255 -4.47 7.50 -4.76
C PHE A 255 -3.36 7.27 -3.72
N LEU A 256 -3.61 6.41 -2.73
CA LEU A 256 -2.63 6.16 -1.67
C LEU A 256 -1.35 5.49 -2.20
N VAL A 257 -1.49 4.49 -3.08
CA VAL A 257 -0.34 3.74 -3.60
C VAL A 257 0.52 4.60 -4.51
N VAL A 258 -0.07 5.43 -5.36
CA VAL A 258 0.68 6.34 -6.24
C VAL A 258 1.46 7.36 -5.41
N VAL A 259 0.83 7.96 -4.40
CA VAL A 259 1.50 8.88 -3.48
C VAL A 259 2.65 8.18 -2.75
N LEU A 260 2.42 6.94 -2.28
CA LEU A 260 3.46 6.15 -1.61
C LEU A 260 4.63 5.82 -2.53
N CYS A 261 4.39 5.47 -3.79
CA CYS A 261 5.44 5.22 -4.78
C CYS A 261 6.30 6.46 -5.04
N ILE A 262 5.66 7.64 -5.14
CA ILE A 262 6.31 8.94 -5.32
C ILE A 262 7.21 9.28 -4.12
N VAL A 263 6.71 9.09 -2.90
CA VAL A 263 7.46 9.42 -1.67
C VAL A 263 8.58 8.41 -1.42
N MET A 264 8.32 7.12 -1.65
CA MET A 264 9.25 6.03 -1.32
C MET A 264 10.26 5.71 -2.43
N ASP A 265 10.10 6.29 -3.62
CA ASP A 265 10.89 6.00 -4.83
C ASP A 265 10.93 4.49 -5.12
N ARG A 266 9.74 3.90 -5.20
CA ARG A 266 9.56 2.48 -5.53
C ARG A 266 8.70 2.35 -6.78
N PRO A 267 9.01 1.39 -7.66
CA PRO A 267 8.18 1.14 -8.82
C PRO A 267 6.78 0.72 -8.37
N TYR A 268 5.76 1.15 -9.12
CA TYR A 268 4.36 0.87 -8.81
C TYR A 268 4.05 -0.63 -8.68
N GLN A 269 4.79 -1.48 -9.41
CA GLN A 269 4.70 -2.94 -9.34
C GLN A 269 5.05 -3.53 -7.97
N PHE A 270 5.81 -2.81 -7.13
CA PHE A 270 6.10 -3.25 -5.76
C PHE A 270 4.81 -3.46 -4.95
N TYR A 271 3.77 -2.65 -5.23
CA TYR A 271 2.46 -2.76 -4.60
C TYR A 271 1.46 -3.50 -5.51
N TYR A 272 1.87 -4.65 -6.07
CA TYR A 272 1.20 -5.38 -7.15
C TYR A 272 -0.33 -5.56 -7.03
N PHE A 273 -0.85 -5.62 -5.80
CA PHE A 273 -2.27 -5.85 -5.54
C PHE A 273 -3.19 -4.74 -6.08
N VAL A 274 -2.83 -3.47 -5.89
CA VAL A 274 -3.64 -2.33 -6.36
C VAL A 274 -3.65 -2.18 -7.90
N PRO A 275 -2.51 -2.29 -8.61
CA PRO A 275 -2.49 -2.42 -10.07
C PRO A 275 -3.38 -3.57 -10.55
N LEU A 276 -3.31 -4.73 -9.89
CA LEU A 276 -4.09 -5.91 -10.27
C LEU A 276 -5.60 -5.64 -10.18
N VAL A 277 -6.08 -5.08 -9.07
CA VAL A 277 -7.49 -4.71 -8.90
C VAL A 277 -7.92 -3.69 -9.96
N THR A 278 -7.07 -2.72 -10.27
CA THR A 278 -7.33 -1.70 -11.29
C THR A 278 -7.49 -2.31 -12.69
N VAL A 279 -6.61 -3.22 -13.07
CA VAL A 279 -6.69 -3.93 -14.37
C VAL A 279 -7.99 -4.72 -14.47
N TRP A 280 -8.32 -5.53 -13.47
CA TRP A 280 -9.55 -6.33 -13.49
C TRP A 280 -10.81 -5.48 -13.44
N PHE A 281 -10.80 -4.37 -12.71
CA PHE A 281 -11.89 -3.40 -12.75
C PHE A 281 -12.09 -2.81 -14.15
N MET A 282 -11.00 -2.45 -14.84
CA MET A 282 -11.06 -1.97 -16.23
C MET A 282 -11.58 -3.05 -17.19
N VAL A 283 -11.16 -4.31 -17.03
CA VAL A 283 -11.68 -5.44 -17.82
C VAL A 283 -13.20 -5.58 -17.62
N ILE A 284 -13.69 -5.54 -16.38
CA ILE A 284 -15.13 -5.63 -16.08
C ILE A 284 -15.88 -4.43 -16.67
N TYR A 285 -15.32 -3.23 -16.57
CA TYR A 285 -15.94 -2.04 -17.14
C TYR A 285 -16.04 -2.12 -18.66
N VAL A 286 -14.95 -2.47 -19.35
CA VAL A 286 -14.91 -2.59 -20.82
C VAL A 286 -15.85 -3.70 -21.29
N THR A 287 -15.79 -4.89 -20.68
CA THR A 287 -16.66 -6.02 -21.04
C THR A 287 -18.14 -5.66 -20.86
N LEU A 288 -18.54 -4.94 -19.81
CA LEU A 288 -19.95 -4.55 -19.64
C LEU A 288 -20.37 -3.34 -20.48
N ALA A 289 -19.46 -2.39 -20.71
CA ALA A 289 -19.75 -1.17 -21.48
C ALA A 289 -19.82 -1.42 -22.99
N LEU A 290 -19.05 -2.38 -23.51
CA LEU A 290 -19.11 -2.79 -24.93
C LEU A 290 -20.53 -3.23 -25.30
N TRP A 291 -20.95 -2.99 -26.53
CA TRP A 291 -22.27 -3.40 -26.99
C TRP A 291 -22.32 -4.93 -27.18
N PRO A 292 -23.42 -5.64 -26.82
CA PRO A 292 -24.66 -5.15 -26.20
C PRO A 292 -24.53 -4.92 -24.68
N GLN A 293 -25.15 -3.84 -24.20
CA GLN A 293 -25.30 -3.57 -22.77
C GLN A 293 -26.41 -4.44 -22.20
N ILE A 294 -26.03 -5.43 -21.39
CA ILE A 294 -26.93 -6.37 -20.75
C ILE A 294 -27.10 -5.92 -19.31
N ILE A 295 -28.29 -5.37 -19.02
CA ILE A 295 -28.68 -4.92 -17.68
C ILE A 295 -29.70 -5.93 -17.15
N GLN A 296 -29.80 -6.10 -15.83
CA GLN A 296 -30.75 -7.02 -15.20
C GLN A 296 -32.18 -6.88 -15.75
N LYS A 297 -32.64 -5.64 -15.99
CA LYS A 297 -33.97 -5.36 -16.56
C LYS A 297 -34.18 -5.95 -17.97
N LYS A 298 -33.11 -6.02 -18.77
CA LYS A 298 -33.12 -6.59 -20.14
C LYS A 298 -32.95 -8.11 -20.10
N ALA A 299 -32.18 -8.63 -19.14
CA ALA A 299 -31.93 -10.05 -18.98
C ALA A 299 -33.14 -10.83 -18.45
N ASN A 300 -33.88 -10.25 -17.50
CA ASN A 300 -35.11 -10.88 -16.97
C ASN A 300 -36.20 -11.11 -18.03
N GLY A 301 -36.12 -10.46 -19.20
CA GLY A 301 -37.07 -10.62 -20.30
C GLY A 301 -36.78 -11.82 -21.21
N ASN A 302 -35.56 -12.37 -21.22
CA ASN A 302 -35.23 -13.55 -22.03
C ASN A 302 -33.95 -14.25 -21.52
N CYS A 303 -34.01 -15.57 -21.31
CA CYS A 303 -32.90 -16.41 -20.85
C CYS A 303 -31.65 -16.30 -21.78
N PHE A 304 -31.87 -16.02 -23.07
CA PHE A 304 -30.81 -15.79 -24.05
C PHE A 304 -29.82 -14.68 -23.64
N TRP A 305 -30.28 -13.64 -22.95
CA TRP A 305 -29.41 -12.55 -22.48
C TRP A 305 -28.53 -12.97 -21.31
N HIS A 306 -28.92 -13.96 -20.51
CA HIS A 306 -28.05 -14.55 -19.49
C HIS A 306 -26.91 -15.36 -20.14
N PHE A 307 -27.22 -16.13 -21.19
CA PHE A 307 -26.21 -16.87 -21.95
C PHE A 307 -25.27 -15.93 -22.70
N GLY A 308 -25.81 -14.86 -23.31
CA GLY A 308 -25.01 -13.82 -23.97
C GLY A 308 -24.10 -13.04 -23.01
N LEU A 309 -24.46 -12.91 -21.73
CA LEU A 309 -23.60 -12.33 -20.71
C LEU A 309 -22.47 -13.31 -20.32
N LEU A 310 -22.78 -14.59 -20.11
CA LEU A 310 -21.79 -15.61 -19.79
C LEU A 310 -20.75 -15.77 -20.90
N LEU A 311 -21.16 -15.63 -22.16
CA LEU A 311 -20.25 -15.71 -23.31
C LEU A 311 -19.34 -14.48 -23.46
N LYS A 312 -19.68 -13.38 -22.78
CA LYS A 312 -18.97 -12.10 -22.84
C LYS A 312 -17.96 -11.91 -21.70
N LEU A 313 -18.14 -12.64 -20.59
CA LEU A 313 -17.33 -12.58 -19.37
C LEU A 313 -16.14 -13.53 -19.46
#